data_AF-A0A1Z4N6B5-F1
#
_entry.id   AF-A0A1Z4N6B5-F1
#
_cell.length_a   1.000
_cell.length_b   1.000
_cell.length_c   1.000
_cell.angle_alpha   90.00
_cell.angle_beta   90.00
_cell.angle_gamma   90.00
#
_symmetry.space_group_name_H-M   'P 1'
#
loop_
_entity.id
_entity.type
_entity.pdbx_description
1 polymer ?
#
loop_
_entity_poly.entity_id
_entity_poly.type
_entity_poly.pdbx_seq_one_letter_code
_entity_poly.pdbx_strand_id
1 'polypeptide(L)'
;METQEQPIEVANSNSAEGAIALTGADNQNLPKLPPAKNSNSELQEILSNVSDFLANLPEYLGSFYQQYQQPLVTIILILSAIVTLKVVLAILSALNSIPLIAPTFELIGIGYTGWLTFRYLLKANTRQELVGEINQFKAQILGK
;
A
#
# COMPACT_ATOMS: atom_id res chain seq x y z
N MET A 1 18.71 53.92 20.21
CA MET A 1 17.69 54.58 19.37
C MET A 1 16.35 54.15 19.90
N GLU A 2 15.49 55.14 20.16
CA GLU A 2 14.03 55.04 20.24
C GLU A 2 13.43 54.31 21.46
N THR A 3 12.43 54.95 22.06
CA THR A 3 11.94 54.73 23.43
C THR A 3 10.57 54.04 23.41
N GLN A 4 10.29 53.15 24.35
CA GLN A 4 8.93 52.61 24.54
C GLN A 4 8.01 53.63 25.24
N GLU A 5 6.95 53.99 24.52
CA GLU A 5 5.54 54.12 24.92
C GLU A 5 5.11 54.99 26.12
N GLN A 6 4.07 55.79 25.88
CA GLN A 6 3.46 56.75 26.80
C GLN A 6 2.35 56.11 27.65
N PRO A 7 2.21 56.48 28.93
CA PRO A 7 0.98 56.29 29.70
C PRO A 7 0.18 57.60 29.88
N ILE A 8 -1.15 57.49 29.77
CA ILE A 8 -2.21 58.51 29.91
C ILE A 8 -3.42 57.72 30.46
N GLU A 9 -4.24 58.09 31.45
CA GLU A 9 -4.43 59.27 32.32
C GLU A 9 -5.16 58.80 33.61
N VAL A 10 -5.17 59.62 34.65
CA VAL A 10 -5.75 59.35 35.99
C VAL A 10 -7.29 59.27 36.08
N ALA A 11 -7.80 58.59 37.14
CA ALA A 11 -8.93 59.07 37.98
C ALA A 11 -9.11 58.25 39.28
N ASN A 12 -9.71 58.88 40.30
CA ASN A 12 -9.94 58.36 41.66
C ASN A 12 -11.33 58.83 42.19
N SER A 13 -11.86 58.48 43.38
CA SER A 13 -11.42 57.67 44.53
C SER A 13 -12.68 57.23 45.35
N ASN A 14 -12.52 56.88 46.65
CA ASN A 14 -13.56 56.85 47.72
C ASN A 14 -14.49 55.61 47.76
N SER A 15 -14.92 55.05 48.91
CA SER A 15 -14.55 55.22 50.34
C SER A 15 -15.23 54.13 51.21
N ALA A 16 -14.55 53.61 52.26
CA ALA A 16 -15.09 53.02 53.51
C ALA A 16 -16.06 51.79 53.44
N GLU A 17 -16.19 50.86 54.42
CA GLU A 17 -15.48 50.51 55.67
C GLU A 17 -15.98 49.11 56.15
N GLY A 18 -15.36 48.50 57.18
CA GLY A 18 -16.08 47.59 58.10
C GLY A 18 -15.91 46.06 57.93
N ALA A 19 -15.04 45.47 58.75
CA ALA A 19 -14.68 44.04 58.82
C ALA A 19 -15.75 43.04 59.30
N ILE A 20 -15.61 41.74 58.94
CA ILE A 20 -15.94 40.57 59.78
C ILE A 20 -14.88 39.45 59.56
N ALA A 21 -14.77 38.47 60.47
CA ALA A 21 -13.56 37.68 60.74
C ALA A 21 -13.58 36.18 60.31
N LEU A 22 -12.35 35.65 60.15
CA LEU A 22 -11.84 34.31 60.50
C LEU A 22 -12.46 32.99 59.95
N THR A 23 -11.56 32.26 59.27
CA THR A 23 -11.33 30.78 59.36
C THR A 23 -12.22 29.81 58.57
N GLY A 24 -11.62 29.27 57.51
CA GLY A 24 -12.01 28.01 56.84
C GLY A 24 -11.08 27.74 55.67
N ALA A 25 -10.25 26.69 55.74
CA ALA A 25 -9.29 26.36 54.67
C ALA A 25 -10.01 25.64 53.52
N ASP A 26 -10.23 26.37 52.42
CA ASP A 26 -11.15 25.94 51.35
C ASP A 26 -10.42 25.47 50.09
N ASN A 27 -10.34 24.15 49.89
CA ASN A 27 -9.69 23.51 48.74
C ASN A 27 -10.56 23.54 47.46
N GLN A 28 -11.45 24.53 47.29
CA GLN A 28 -12.45 24.55 46.22
C GLN A 28 -12.01 25.14 44.89
N ASN A 29 -10.77 25.66 44.79
CA ASN A 29 -10.29 26.35 43.58
C ASN A 29 -9.27 25.53 42.76
N LEU A 30 -9.46 24.21 42.63
CA LEU A 30 -9.03 23.52 41.42
C LEU A 30 -10.07 23.81 40.31
N PRO A 31 -9.66 24.30 39.12
CA PRO A 31 -10.55 24.44 37.98
C PRO A 31 -11.11 23.06 37.59
N LYS A 32 -12.33 22.76 38.02
CA LYS A 32 -13.03 21.53 37.65
C LYS A 32 -13.53 21.72 36.22
N LEU A 33 -13.10 20.85 35.30
CA LEU A 33 -13.50 20.95 33.89
C LEU A 33 -15.05 20.97 33.78
N PRO A 34 -15.62 21.77 32.87
CA PRO A 34 -17.07 21.84 32.72
C PRO A 34 -17.63 20.44 32.40
N PRO A 35 -18.76 20.03 33.01
CA PRO A 35 -19.38 18.76 32.68
C PRO A 35 -19.79 18.75 31.22
N ALA A 36 -19.38 17.71 30.48
CA ALA A 36 -19.55 17.61 29.04
C ALA A 36 -21.05 17.53 28.68
N LYS A 37 -21.63 18.68 28.35
CA LYS A 37 -23.04 18.82 27.98
C LYS A 37 -23.21 18.41 26.51
N ASN A 38 -24.18 17.54 26.25
CA ASN A 38 -24.61 17.04 24.92
C ASN A 38 -23.63 16.13 24.16
N SER A 39 -22.31 16.17 24.43
CA SER A 39 -21.31 15.33 23.72
C SER A 39 -21.66 13.85 23.71
N ASN A 40 -22.24 13.33 24.81
CA ASN A 40 -22.63 11.93 24.91
C ASN A 40 -23.71 11.54 23.88
N SER A 41 -24.64 12.44 23.53
CA SER A 41 -25.72 12.14 22.59
C SER A 41 -25.23 12.20 21.14
N GLU A 42 -24.43 13.21 20.80
CA GLU A 42 -23.81 13.37 19.47
C GLU A 42 -22.81 12.24 19.19
N LEU A 43 -22.00 11.85 20.18
CA LEU A 43 -21.11 10.69 20.07
C LEU A 43 -21.88 9.36 19.99
N GLN A 44 -23.05 9.24 20.62
CA GLN A 44 -23.89 8.05 20.47
C GLN A 44 -24.46 7.92 19.05
N GLU A 45 -24.87 9.03 18.43
CA GLU A 45 -25.35 9.07 17.04
C GLU A 45 -24.23 8.77 16.03
N ILE A 46 -23.03 9.33 16.25
CA ILE A 46 -21.85 9.00 15.43
C ILE A 46 -21.48 7.52 15.60
N LEU A 47 -21.49 7.01 16.84
CA LEU A 47 -21.13 5.62 17.13
C LEU A 47 -22.17 4.64 16.60
N SER A 48 -23.47 4.96 16.62
CA SER A 48 -24.50 4.13 15.98
C SER A 48 -24.34 4.12 14.47
N ASN A 49 -24.18 5.29 13.83
CA ASN A 49 -24.04 5.37 12.37
C ASN A 49 -22.77 4.66 11.87
N VAL A 50 -21.66 4.76 12.61
CA VAL A 50 -20.42 4.01 12.33
C VAL A 50 -20.62 2.51 12.62
N SER A 51 -21.29 2.14 13.70
CA SER A 51 -21.59 0.73 14.01
C SER A 51 -22.47 0.09 12.93
N ASP A 52 -23.47 0.79 12.41
CA ASP A 52 -24.34 0.31 11.34
C ASP A 52 -23.58 0.19 10.02
N PHE A 53 -22.71 1.16 9.69
CA PHE A 53 -21.82 1.04 8.53
C PHE A 53 -20.84 -0.13 8.67
N LEU A 54 -20.28 -0.36 9.86
CA LEU A 54 -19.38 -1.48 10.15
C LEU A 54 -20.10 -2.84 10.17
N ALA A 55 -21.34 -2.90 10.63
CA ALA A 55 -22.17 -4.11 10.58
C ALA A 55 -22.52 -4.50 9.14
N ASN A 56 -22.71 -3.50 8.26
CA ASN A 56 -22.92 -3.70 6.82
C ASN A 56 -21.60 -3.79 6.02
N LEU A 57 -20.44 -3.60 6.64
CA LEU A 57 -19.13 -3.65 5.97
C LEU A 57 -18.86 -5.00 5.27
N PRO A 58 -19.20 -6.18 5.84
CA PRO A 58 -19.10 -7.46 5.14
C PRO A 58 -19.96 -7.52 3.86
N GLU A 59 -21.14 -6.88 3.87
CA GLU A 59 -22.05 -6.84 2.73
C GLU A 59 -21.50 -5.91 1.63
N TYR A 60 -20.96 -4.75 1.99
CA TYR A 60 -20.29 -3.84 1.05
C TYR A 60 -19.02 -4.45 0.45
N LEU A 61 -18.20 -5.15 1.24
CA LEU A 61 -17.01 -5.86 0.73
C LEU A 61 -17.40 -7.08 -0.12
N GLY A 62 -18.42 -7.82 0.27
CA GLY A 62 -18.93 -8.97 -0.47
C GLY A 62 -19.48 -8.58 -1.84
N SER A 63 -20.38 -7.59 -1.88
CA SER A 63 -20.95 -7.05 -3.11
C SER A 63 -19.89 -6.37 -3.99
N PHE A 64 -18.99 -5.55 -3.42
CA PHE A 64 -17.88 -4.96 -4.18
C PHE A 64 -16.96 -6.03 -4.77
N TYR A 65 -16.55 -7.02 -3.98
CA TYR A 65 -15.70 -8.09 -4.47
C TYR A 65 -16.39 -8.83 -5.62
N GLN A 66 -17.62 -9.32 -5.43
CA GLN A 66 -18.39 -10.04 -6.45
C GLN A 66 -18.61 -9.20 -7.73
N GLN A 67 -18.99 -7.93 -7.59
CA GLN A 67 -19.24 -7.03 -8.72
C GLN A 67 -17.96 -6.70 -9.53
N TYR A 68 -16.80 -6.65 -8.87
CA TYR A 68 -15.55 -6.19 -9.47
C TYR A 68 -14.46 -7.27 -9.61
N GLN A 69 -14.73 -8.57 -9.37
CA GLN A 69 -13.70 -9.63 -9.48
C GLN A 69 -12.93 -9.59 -10.80
N GLN A 70 -13.65 -9.51 -11.93
CA GLN A 70 -13.05 -9.51 -13.27
C GLN A 70 -12.15 -8.28 -13.53
N PRO A 71 -12.60 -7.02 -13.35
CA PRO A 71 -11.74 -5.86 -13.52
C PRO A 71 -10.62 -5.78 -12.47
N LEU A 72 -10.86 -6.19 -11.21
CA LEU A 72 -9.81 -6.21 -10.17
C LEU A 72 -8.70 -7.19 -10.53
N VAL A 73 -9.04 -8.43 -10.92
CA VAL A 73 -8.04 -9.41 -11.38
C VAL A 73 -7.29 -8.89 -12.61
N THR A 74 -7.98 -8.22 -13.54
CA THR A 74 -7.34 -7.60 -14.72
C THR A 74 -6.35 -6.50 -14.32
N ILE A 75 -6.72 -5.59 -13.42
CA ILE A 75 -5.84 -4.53 -12.91
C ILE A 75 -4.65 -5.11 -12.15
N ILE A 76 -4.88 -6.10 -11.27
CA ILE A 76 -3.83 -6.82 -10.54
C ILE A 76 -2.88 -7.52 -11.51
N LEU A 77 -3.40 -8.15 -12.56
CA LEU A 77 -2.60 -8.83 -13.58
C LEU A 77 -1.76 -7.84 -14.40
N ILE A 78 -2.31 -6.68 -14.78
CA ILE A 78 -1.56 -5.62 -15.47
C ILE A 78 -0.46 -5.06 -14.57
N LEU A 79 -0.77 -4.73 -13.31
CA LEU A 79 0.22 -4.25 -12.34
C LEU A 79 1.31 -5.31 -12.07
N SER A 80 0.92 -6.57 -11.91
CA SER A 80 1.83 -7.71 -11.74
C SER A 80 2.73 -7.91 -12.97
N ALA A 81 2.19 -7.77 -14.19
CA ALA A 81 2.98 -7.84 -15.42
C ALA A 81 4.00 -6.70 -15.51
N ILE A 82 3.63 -5.47 -15.11
CA ILE A 82 4.54 -4.32 -15.05
C ILE A 82 5.66 -4.56 -14.02
N VAL A 83 5.31 -5.02 -12.81
CA VAL A 83 6.29 -5.35 -11.76
C VAL A 83 7.22 -6.48 -12.21
N THR A 84 6.67 -7.55 -12.80
CA THR A 84 7.43 -8.67 -13.34
C THR A 84 8.40 -8.21 -14.43
N LEU A 85 7.96 -7.35 -15.35
CA LEU A 85 8.83 -6.76 -16.36
C LEU A 85 9.94 -5.91 -15.74
N LYS A 86 9.64 -5.11 -14.70
CA LYS A 86 10.68 -4.36 -13.96
C LYS A 86 11.67 -5.28 -13.27
N VAL A 87 11.24 -6.39 -12.67
CA VAL A 87 12.11 -7.41 -12.07
C VAL A 87 13.00 -8.07 -13.12
N VAL A 88 12.44 -8.49 -14.26
CA VAL A 88 13.23 -9.07 -15.37
C VAL A 88 14.28 -8.08 -15.91
N LEU A 89 13.91 -6.80 -16.07
CA LEU A 89 14.85 -5.75 -16.49
C LEU A 89 15.94 -5.46 -15.43
N ALA A 90 15.59 -5.53 -14.15
CA ALA A 90 16.56 -5.39 -13.04
C ALA A 90 17.54 -6.57 -13.00
N ILE A 91 17.04 -7.80 -13.17
CA ILE A 91 17.88 -9.00 -13.31
C ILE A 91 18.79 -8.87 -14.53
N LEU A 92 18.27 -8.47 -15.71
CA LEU A 92 19.09 -8.29 -16.91
C LEU A 92 20.18 -7.22 -16.71
N SER A 93 19.85 -6.13 -16.00
CA SER A 93 20.83 -5.09 -15.62
C SER A 93 21.92 -5.62 -14.69
N ALA A 94 21.55 -6.45 -13.71
CA ALA A 94 22.48 -7.10 -12.77
C ALA A 94 23.30 -8.23 -13.42
N LEU A 95 22.79 -8.88 -14.48
CA LEU A 95 23.53 -9.82 -15.29
C LEU A 95 24.52 -9.10 -16.21
N ASN A 96 24.14 -7.94 -16.77
CA ASN A 96 25.01 -7.13 -17.63
C ASN A 96 26.20 -6.50 -16.87
N SER A 97 26.10 -6.28 -15.55
CA SER A 97 27.24 -5.87 -14.73
C SER A 97 28.23 -7.00 -14.43
N ILE A 98 27.89 -8.26 -14.75
CA ILE A 98 28.78 -9.42 -14.61
C ILE A 98 29.36 -9.75 -16.00
N PRO A 99 30.64 -9.42 -16.28
CA PRO A 99 31.21 -9.51 -17.63
C PRO A 99 31.31 -10.93 -18.20
N LEU A 100 31.15 -11.96 -17.37
CA LEU A 100 31.18 -13.36 -17.79
C LEU A 100 29.82 -13.89 -18.29
N ILE A 101 28.71 -13.22 -18.01
CA ILE A 101 27.37 -13.77 -18.31
C ILE A 101 27.12 -13.84 -19.82
N ALA A 102 27.38 -12.75 -20.55
CA ALA A 102 27.21 -12.70 -22.01
C ALA A 102 28.02 -13.78 -22.75
N PRO A 103 29.36 -13.90 -22.59
CA PRO A 103 30.14 -14.94 -23.28
C PRO A 103 29.80 -16.35 -22.80
N THR A 104 29.35 -16.53 -21.55
CA THR A 104 28.89 -17.84 -21.07
C THR A 104 27.60 -18.26 -21.77
N PHE A 105 26.59 -17.38 -21.87
CA PHE A 105 25.36 -17.67 -22.61
C PHE A 105 25.60 -17.86 -24.11
N GLU A 106 26.53 -17.12 -24.71
CA GLU A 106 26.94 -17.31 -26.11
C GLU A 106 27.57 -18.69 -26.33
N LEU A 107 28.54 -19.09 -25.49
CA LEU A 107 29.17 -20.41 -25.57
C LEU A 107 28.16 -21.55 -25.34
N ILE A 108 27.24 -21.38 -24.39
CA ILE A 108 26.13 -22.32 -24.14
C ILE A 108 25.21 -22.39 -25.37
N GLY A 109 24.83 -21.26 -25.95
CA GLY A 109 23.98 -21.17 -27.13
C GLY A 109 24.60 -21.84 -28.35
N ILE A 110 25.87 -21.56 -28.63
CA ILE A 110 26.64 -22.21 -29.71
C ILE A 110 26.81 -23.70 -29.43
N GLY A 111 27.12 -24.09 -28.19
CA GLY A 111 27.25 -25.49 -27.77
C GLY A 111 25.97 -26.29 -27.99
N TYR A 112 24.84 -25.82 -27.48
CA TYR A 112 23.54 -26.47 -27.68
C TYR A 112 23.08 -26.42 -29.15
N THR A 113 23.28 -25.30 -29.86
CA THR A 113 22.87 -25.19 -31.27
C THR A 113 23.70 -26.13 -32.16
N GLY A 114 25.01 -26.18 -31.96
CA GLY A 114 25.91 -27.09 -32.66
C GLY A 114 25.61 -28.56 -32.35
N TRP A 115 25.41 -28.89 -31.05
CA TRP A 115 25.04 -30.23 -30.63
C TRP A 115 23.68 -30.65 -31.19
N LEU A 116 22.64 -29.82 -31.09
CA LEU A 116 21.31 -30.07 -31.66
C LEU A 116 21.38 -30.29 -33.17
N THR A 117 22.11 -29.42 -33.87
CA THR A 117 22.27 -29.49 -35.33
C THR A 117 22.98 -30.78 -35.74
N PHE A 118 24.03 -31.19 -35.02
CA PHE A 118 24.73 -32.44 -35.30
C PHE A 118 23.93 -33.70 -34.91
N ARG A 119 23.37 -33.71 -33.70
CA ARG A 119 22.74 -34.89 -33.07
C ARG A 119 21.32 -35.16 -33.54
N TYR A 120 20.57 -34.15 -34.01
CA TYR A 120 19.17 -34.30 -34.41
C TYR A 120 18.92 -33.91 -35.86
N LEU A 121 19.51 -32.81 -36.34
CA LEU A 121 19.33 -32.40 -37.75
C LEU A 121 20.20 -33.26 -38.67
N LEU A 122 21.53 -33.26 -38.56
CA LEU A 122 22.39 -33.90 -39.57
C LEU A 122 22.19 -35.41 -39.73
N LYS A 123 21.74 -36.12 -38.68
CA LYS A 123 21.54 -37.57 -38.69
C LYS A 123 20.10 -37.96 -39.08
N ALA A 124 19.94 -38.73 -40.16
CA ALA A 124 18.63 -39.02 -40.75
C ALA A 124 17.64 -39.73 -39.80
N ASN A 125 18.13 -40.67 -38.98
CA ASN A 125 17.30 -41.44 -38.04
C ASN A 125 16.69 -40.53 -36.96
N THR A 126 17.45 -39.53 -36.52
CA THR A 126 17.10 -38.63 -35.41
C THR A 126 16.24 -37.46 -35.86
N ARG A 127 16.25 -37.13 -37.16
CA ARG A 127 15.23 -36.25 -37.77
C ARG A 127 13.84 -36.86 -37.67
N GLN A 128 13.72 -38.17 -37.93
CA GLN A 128 12.42 -38.86 -37.92
C GLN A 128 11.87 -38.97 -36.50
N GLU A 129 12.72 -39.31 -35.53
CA GLU A 129 12.45 -39.29 -34.09
C GLU A 129 11.95 -37.90 -33.64
N LEU A 130 12.71 -36.83 -33.90
CA LEU A 130 12.36 -35.46 -33.52
C LEU A 130 11.06 -34.96 -34.20
N VAL A 131 10.84 -35.26 -35.48
CA VAL A 131 9.60 -34.90 -36.17
C VAL A 131 8.40 -35.67 -35.60
N GLY A 132 8.59 -36.93 -35.20
CA GLY A 132 7.59 -37.72 -34.48
C GLY A 132 7.21 -37.08 -33.14
N GLU A 133 8.19 -36.75 -32.32
CA GLU A 133 8.01 -36.07 -31.03
C GLU A 133 7.32 -34.70 -31.18
N ILE A 134 7.76 -33.86 -32.12
CA ILE A 134 7.14 -32.56 -32.40
C ILE A 134 5.69 -32.72 -32.84
N ASN A 135 5.37 -33.71 -33.67
CA ASN A 135 4.00 -33.99 -34.09
C ASN A 135 3.12 -34.47 -32.92
N GLN A 136 3.64 -35.33 -32.04
CA GLN A 136 2.93 -35.78 -30.84
C GLN A 136 2.71 -34.64 -29.83
N PHE A 137 3.71 -33.79 -29.61
CA PHE A 137 3.60 -32.62 -28.73
C PHE A 137 2.58 -31.60 -29.29
N LYS A 138 2.62 -31.36 -30.60
CA LYS A 138 1.65 -30.52 -31.31
C LYS A 138 0.22 -31.09 -31.22
N ALA A 139 0.08 -32.41 -31.35
CA ALA A 139 -1.20 -33.12 -31.18
C ALA A 139 -1.77 -32.93 -29.75
N GLN A 140 -0.94 -33.11 -28.72
CA GLN A 140 -1.31 -32.89 -27.32
C GLN A 140 -1.76 -31.46 -27.02
N ILE A 141 -1.05 -30.43 -27.52
CA ILE A 141 -1.41 -29.02 -27.28
C ILE A 141 -2.66 -28.60 -28.07
N LEU A 142 -2.81 -29.08 -29.31
CA LEU A 142 -3.92 -28.70 -30.19
C LEU A 142 -5.16 -29.61 -30.07
N GLY A 143 -5.11 -30.62 -29.19
CA GLY A 143 -6.25 -31.52 -28.92
C GLY A 143 -6.68 -32.38 -30.11
N LYS A 144 -5.72 -32.98 -30.82
CA LYS A 144 -5.98 -33.95 -31.91
C LYS A 144 -5.27 -35.27 -31.68
#